data_AF-A0A914P3B0-F1
#
_entry.id   AF-A0A914P3B0-F1
#
_cell.length_a   1.000
_cell.length_b   1.000
_cell.length_c   1.000
_cell.angle_alpha   90.00
_cell.angle_beta   90.00
_cell.angle_gamma   90.00
#
_symmetry.space_group_name_H-M   'P 1'
#
loop_
_entity.id
_entity.type
_entity.pdbx_description
1 polymer ?
#
loop_
_entity_poly.entity_id
_entity_poly.type
_entity_poly.pdbx_seq_one_letter_code
_entity_poly.pdbx_strand_id
1 'polypeptide(L)'
;MDSETEQCVDVDECTLGAHDCGPMYQCKNTQGSFRCVPKRCEDNQVLDPGTGECKSVNCPPGYRPRDGRCEDVDECREKANACPFYEECELYFKCCPSLGTICGK
;
A
#
# COMPACT_ATOMS: atom_id res chain seq x y z
N MET A 1 -23.56 -21.31 25.46
CA MET A 1 -23.19 -22.72 25.66
C MET A 1 -23.94 -23.52 24.62
N ASP A 2 -23.23 -24.10 23.65
CA ASP A 2 -23.83 -25.01 22.68
C ASP A 2 -24.03 -26.38 23.37
N SER A 3 -25.28 -26.84 23.42
CA SER A 3 -25.69 -27.97 24.26
C SER A 3 -25.36 -29.35 23.68
N GLU A 4 -24.61 -29.43 22.58
CA GLU A 4 -24.16 -30.72 22.01
C GLU A 4 -22.65 -30.99 22.21
N THR A 5 -21.86 -30.03 22.73
CA THR A 5 -20.40 -30.23 22.83
C THR A 5 -19.74 -29.83 24.15
N GLU A 6 -20.47 -29.33 25.16
CA GLU A 6 -19.92 -28.77 26.43
C GLU A 6 -18.76 -27.75 26.23
N GLN A 7 -18.57 -27.28 24.99
CA GLN A 7 -17.49 -26.39 24.62
C GLN A 7 -17.95 -24.95 24.74
N CYS A 8 -17.16 -24.15 25.46
CA CYS A 8 -17.31 -22.71 25.46
C CYS A 8 -16.80 -22.18 24.13
N VAL A 9 -17.71 -22.00 23.17
CA VAL A 9 -17.40 -21.33 21.90
C VAL A 9 -17.38 -19.83 22.16
N ASP A 10 -16.27 -19.22 21.78
CA ASP A 10 -16.11 -17.77 21.79
C ASP A 10 -17.09 -17.10 20.82
N VAL A 11 -17.66 -15.97 21.21
CA VAL A 11 -18.52 -15.19 20.32
C VAL A 11 -17.64 -14.23 19.55
N ASP A 12 -17.59 -14.36 18.22
CA ASP A 12 -16.78 -13.47 17.39
C ASP A 12 -17.48 -12.13 17.17
N GLU A 13 -17.24 -11.17 18.06
CA GLU A 13 -17.87 -9.84 17.98
C GLU A 13 -17.46 -9.07 16.72
N CYS A 14 -16.31 -9.38 16.12
CA CYS A 14 -15.83 -8.75 14.89
C CYS A 14 -16.71 -9.14 13.69
N THR A 15 -17.06 -10.43 13.58
CA THR A 15 -17.97 -10.90 12.50
C THR A 15 -19.40 -10.44 12.69
N LEU A 16 -19.83 -10.27 13.94
CA LEU A 16 -21.17 -9.79 14.28
C LEU A 16 -21.32 -8.27 14.19
N GLY A 17 -20.22 -7.54 13.98
CA GLY A 17 -20.21 -6.07 14.03
C GLY A 17 -20.57 -5.52 15.41
N ALA A 18 -20.42 -6.34 16.47
CA ALA A 18 -20.74 -6.01 17.86
C ALA A 18 -19.51 -5.43 18.60
N HIS A 19 -18.68 -4.67 17.89
CA HIS A 19 -17.45 -4.08 18.41
C HIS A 19 -17.50 -2.55 18.31
N ASP A 20 -16.88 -1.84 19.26
CA ASP A 20 -16.84 -0.38 19.30
C ASP A 20 -15.50 0.18 18.76
N CYS A 21 -14.88 -0.50 17.81
CA CYS A 21 -13.61 -0.06 17.23
C CYS A 21 -13.81 1.21 16.39
N GLY A 22 -13.02 2.24 16.68
CA GLY A 22 -13.03 3.47 15.88
C GLY A 22 -12.57 3.26 14.43
N PRO A 23 -12.82 4.24 13.55
CA PRO A 23 -12.55 4.11 12.12
C PRO A 23 -11.09 3.80 11.78
N MET A 24 -10.13 4.23 12.60
CA MET A 24 -8.70 3.94 12.43
C MET A 24 -8.25 2.57 12.96
N TYR A 25 -9.17 1.77 13.50
CA TYR A 25 -8.86 0.49 14.13
C TYR A 25 -9.64 -0.66 13.47
N GLN A 26 -8.99 -1.81 13.36
CA GLN A 26 -9.57 -3.07 12.91
C GLN A 26 -9.90 -3.93 14.13
N CYS A 27 -11.08 -4.56 14.11
CA CYS A 27 -11.45 -5.53 15.11
C CYS A 27 -10.67 -6.83 14.89
N LYS A 28 -10.09 -7.37 15.97
CA LYS A 28 -9.46 -8.67 16.01
C LYS A 28 -10.11 -9.49 17.13
N ASN A 29 -10.76 -10.58 16.76
CA ASN A 29 -11.40 -11.45 17.72
C ASN A 29 -10.36 -12.17 18.59
N THR A 30 -10.65 -12.37 19.87
CA THR A 30 -9.77 -13.05 20.83
C THR A 30 -10.61 -13.94 21.75
N GLN A 31 -10.03 -15.01 22.29
CA GLN A 31 -10.80 -15.87 23.19
C GLN A 31 -11.34 -15.07 24.41
N GLY A 32 -12.67 -14.99 24.51
CA GLY A 32 -13.42 -14.31 25.55
C GLY A 32 -13.66 -12.81 25.33
N SER A 33 -13.18 -12.21 24.23
CA SER A 33 -13.35 -10.76 23.94
C SER A 33 -12.85 -10.36 22.55
N PHE A 34 -12.82 -9.06 22.22
CA PHE A 34 -12.16 -8.53 21.04
C PHE A 34 -11.06 -7.52 21.37
N ARG A 35 -10.18 -7.24 20.40
CA ARG A 35 -9.21 -6.16 20.47
C ARG A 35 -9.27 -5.29 19.23
N CYS A 36 -9.22 -3.97 19.43
CA CYS A 36 -9.06 -3.00 18.35
C CYS A 36 -7.57 -2.76 18.10
N VAL A 37 -7.09 -3.15 16.93
CA VAL A 37 -5.70 -2.95 16.50
C VAL A 37 -5.62 -1.84 15.45
N PRO A 38 -4.54 -1.05 15.38
CA PRO A 38 -4.42 -0.02 14.35
C PRO A 38 -4.56 -0.61 12.94
N LYS A 39 -5.43 -0.02 12.11
CA LYS A 39 -5.52 -0.39 10.70
C LYS A 39 -4.19 -0.08 10.02
N ARG A 40 -3.69 -1.05 9.25
CA ARG A 40 -2.58 -0.85 8.31
C ARG A 40 -3.12 -1.12 6.92
N CYS A 41 -2.88 -0.17 6.03
CA CYS A 41 -3.24 -0.31 4.63
C CYS A 41 -2.17 -1.11 3.88
N GLU A 42 -2.51 -1.62 2.71
CA GLU A 42 -1.54 -2.26 1.83
C GLU A 42 -0.48 -1.26 1.35
N ASP A 43 0.63 -1.76 0.80
CA ASP A 43 1.79 -0.95 0.39
C ASP A 43 1.41 0.23 -0.54
N ASN A 44 0.37 0.06 -1.35
CA ASN A 44 -0.14 1.04 -2.31
C ASN A 44 -1.31 1.90 -1.77
N GLN A 45 -1.57 1.88 -0.47
CA GLN A 45 -2.74 2.51 0.14
C GLN A 45 -2.40 3.36 1.36
N VAL A 46 -3.21 4.39 1.59
CA VAL A 46 -3.06 5.30 2.74
C VAL A 46 -4.33 5.31 3.55
N LEU A 47 -4.18 5.31 4.88
CA LEU A 47 -5.29 5.46 5.79
C LEU A 47 -5.74 6.92 5.81
N ASP A 48 -6.96 7.18 5.36
CA ASP A 48 -7.58 8.49 5.45
C ASP A 48 -7.88 8.81 6.93
N PRO A 49 -7.37 9.90 7.51
CA PRO A 49 -7.58 10.22 8.93
C PRO A 49 -9.02 10.68 9.23
N GLY A 50 -9.79 11.06 8.22
CA GLY A 50 -11.19 11.47 8.38
C GLY A 50 -12.16 10.30 8.34
N THR A 51 -11.96 9.33 7.43
CA THR A 51 -12.86 8.18 7.25
C THR A 51 -12.34 6.87 7.86
N GLY A 52 -11.02 6.76 8.10
CA GLY A 52 -10.38 5.51 8.51
C GLY A 52 -10.41 4.42 7.42
N GLU A 53 -10.56 4.83 6.17
CA GLU A 53 -10.52 3.94 5.01
C GLU A 53 -9.16 3.97 4.33
N CYS A 54 -8.77 2.84 3.75
CA CYS A 54 -7.57 2.73 2.96
C CYS A 54 -7.85 3.17 1.53
N LYS A 55 -7.26 4.29 1.12
CA LYS A 55 -7.35 4.81 -0.26
C LYS A 55 -6.14 4.41 -1.06
N SER A 56 -6.37 3.79 -2.22
CA SER A 56 -5.31 3.48 -3.17
C SER A 56 -4.67 4.76 -3.70
N VAL A 57 -3.35 4.85 -3.59
CA VAL A 57 -2.57 5.94 -4.15
C VAL A 57 -2.33 5.63 -5.63
N ASN A 58 -3.12 6.28 -6.49
CA ASN A 58 -2.90 6.19 -7.93
C ASN A 58 -1.80 7.19 -8.33
N CYS A 59 -0.64 6.67 -8.71
CA CYS A 59 0.46 7.47 -9.20
C CYS A 59 0.51 7.45 -10.73
N PRO A 60 0.84 8.58 -11.37
CA PRO A 60 1.08 8.60 -12.81
C PRO A 60 2.26 7.68 -13.18
N PRO A 61 2.35 7.25 -14.45
CA PRO A 61 3.51 6.50 -14.93
C PRO A 61 4.81 7.24 -14.59
N GLY A 62 5.79 6.50 -14.06
CA GLY A 62 7.07 7.04 -13.58
C GLY A 62 7.12 7.37 -12.08
N TYR A 63 6.04 7.09 -11.35
CA TYR A 63 5.98 7.32 -9.90
C TYR A 63 5.51 6.06 -9.18
N ARG A 64 6.05 5.82 -7.97
CA ARG A 64 5.58 4.76 -7.07
C ARG A 64 4.96 5.35 -5.81
N PRO A 65 3.92 4.71 -5.26
CA PRO A 65 3.39 5.12 -3.98
C PRO A 65 4.39 4.77 -2.87
N ARG A 66 4.72 5.75 -2.03
CA ARG A 66 5.49 5.54 -0.80
C ARG A 66 5.04 6.53 0.25
N ASP A 67 4.75 6.03 1.46
CA ASP A 67 4.27 6.84 2.60
C ASP A 67 3.09 7.76 2.24
N GLY A 68 2.25 7.32 1.30
CA GLY A 68 1.13 8.09 0.81
C GLY A 68 1.41 9.24 -0.14
N ARG A 69 2.62 9.26 -0.71
CA ARG A 69 3.00 10.19 -1.76
C ARG A 69 3.47 9.44 -2.99
N CYS A 70 3.29 10.07 -4.16
CA CYS A 70 3.95 9.62 -5.37
C CYS A 70 5.39 10.12 -5.35
N GLU A 71 6.32 9.19 -5.17
CA GLU A 71 7.74 9.44 -5.31
C GLU A 71 8.16 9.09 -6.74
N ASP A 72 8.96 9.96 -7.34
CA ASP A 72 9.54 9.77 -8.67
C ASP A 72 10.39 8.50 -8.63
N VAL A 73 10.10 7.56 -9.53
CA VAL A 73 10.91 6.36 -9.70
C VAL A 73 12.06 6.76 -10.59
N ASP A 74 13.30 6.69 -10.10
CA ASP A 74 14.46 6.86 -10.96
C ASP A 74 14.66 5.57 -11.77
N GLU A 75 13.97 5.42 -12.90
CA GLU A 75 14.06 4.21 -13.72
C GLU A 75 15.47 4.00 -14.26
N CYS A 76 16.25 5.08 -14.44
CA CYS A 76 17.66 5.00 -14.86
C CYS A 76 18.48 4.17 -13.87
N ARG A 77 18.15 4.25 -12.57
CA ARG A 77 18.84 3.52 -11.50
C ARG A 77 18.14 2.22 -11.11
N GLU A 78 16.81 2.21 -11.10
CA GLU A 78 16.01 1.11 -10.55
C GLU A 78 15.69 0.02 -11.60
N LYS A 79 15.83 0.29 -12.91
CA LYS A 79 15.67 -0.73 -13.97
C LYS A 79 16.97 -1.03 -14.70
N ALA A 80 17.45 -2.27 -14.60
CA ALA A 80 18.47 -2.80 -15.51
C ALA A 80 17.90 -2.82 -16.94
N ASN A 81 18.52 -2.08 -17.86
CA ASN A 81 18.05 -1.82 -19.24
C ASN A 81 16.89 -0.83 -19.37
N ALA A 82 16.87 0.24 -18.58
CA ALA A 82 15.96 1.37 -18.80
C ALA A 82 16.03 1.92 -20.24
N CYS A 83 17.20 1.82 -20.88
CA CYS A 83 17.46 2.23 -22.26
C CYS A 83 18.11 1.09 -23.09
N PRO A 84 17.90 1.05 -24.41
CA PRO A 84 18.55 0.10 -25.31
C PRO A 84 20.08 0.27 -25.35
N PHE A 85 20.78 -0.70 -25.93
CA PHE A 85 22.25 -0.94 -25.84
C PHE A 85 23.16 0.20 -26.38
N TYR A 86 22.62 1.38 -26.69
CA TYR A 86 23.32 2.54 -27.25
C TYR A 86 22.79 3.90 -26.74
N GLU A 87 21.93 3.90 -25.72
CA GLU A 87 21.36 5.12 -25.14
C GLU A 87 21.66 5.25 -23.64
N GLU A 88 22.01 6.46 -23.20
CA GLU A 88 22.26 6.82 -21.81
C GLU A 88 21.04 7.54 -21.22
N CYS A 89 20.77 7.29 -19.94
CA CYS A 89 19.57 7.77 -19.25
C CYS A 89 19.91 9.04 -18.45
N GLU A 90 19.38 10.19 -18.85
CA GLU A 90 19.76 11.50 -18.27
C GLU A 90 18.72 12.08 -17.29
N LEU A 91 17.42 11.75 -17.44
CA LEU A 91 16.32 12.30 -16.63
C LEU A 91 15.08 11.39 -16.69
N TYR A 92 14.67 10.75 -15.58
CA TYR A 92 13.35 10.13 -15.28
C TYR A 92 12.68 9.20 -16.31
N PHE A 93 13.27 8.96 -17.48
CA PHE A 93 12.92 8.04 -18.60
C PHE A 93 13.64 8.43 -19.93
N LYS A 94 14.39 9.54 -19.98
CA LYS A 94 14.95 10.05 -21.24
C LYS A 94 16.21 9.29 -21.64
N CYS A 95 16.05 8.36 -22.57
CA CYS A 95 17.15 7.70 -23.26
C CYS A 95 17.70 8.60 -24.37
N CYS A 96 19.02 8.78 -24.39
CA CYS A 96 19.68 9.61 -25.39
C CYS A 96 20.86 8.87 -26.05
N PRO A 97 20.98 8.93 -27.39
CA PRO A 97 22.00 8.19 -28.10
C PRO A 97 23.40 8.67 -27.71
N SER A 98 24.25 7.72 -27.32
CA SER A 98 25.67 7.93 -26.97
C SER A 98 26.52 8.52 -28.11
N LEU A 99 25.98 8.61 -29.34
CA LEU A 99 26.63 9.20 -30.51
C LEU A 99 25.88 10.44 -31.03
N GLY A 100 26.33 11.61 -30.58
CA GLY A 100 26.32 12.84 -31.39
C GLY A 100 25.02 13.64 -31.50
N THR A 101 23.97 13.37 -30.72
CA THR A 101 22.77 14.23 -30.72
C THR A 101 22.55 14.87 -29.36
N ILE A 102 22.59 16.20 -29.35
CA ILE A 102 22.42 17.07 -28.19
C ILE A 102 21.08 16.73 -27.51
N CYS A 103 21.14 16.06 -26.38
CA CYS A 103 19.98 15.69 -25.59
C CYS A 103 19.52 16.89 -24.75
N GLY A 104 18.69 17.77 -25.33
CA GLY A 104 18.15 18.94 -24.63
C GLY A 104 18.94 20.22 -24.90
N LYS A 105 18.26 21.18 -25.52
CA LYS A 105 18.40 22.58 -25.16
C LYS A 105 17.35 22.88 -24.10
#